data_AF-A0A4U5PY67-F1
#
_entry.id   AF-A0A4U5PY67-F1
#
_cell.length_a   1.000
_cell.length_b   1.000
_cell.length_c   1.000
_cell.angle_alpha   90.00
_cell.angle_beta   90.00
_cell.angle_gamma   90.00
#
_symmetry.space_group_name_H-M   'P 1'
#
loop_
_entity.id
_entity.type
_entity.pdbx_description
1 polymer ?
#
loop_
_entity_poly.entity_id
_entity_poly.type
_entity_poly.pdbx_seq_one_letter_code
_entity_poly.pdbx_strand_id
1 'polypeptide(L)'
;MLDTEVRKLVAMKQWDELINSDQLSRELSSGRVFEGWKEGAINFPPTYKYEINSDTYVGENPKEGEKKRSPAWCDRILWLGKGIKQLSYKRSELRLSDHRPVSSMFLVEVEVLDHRKLKKALNVNSAAVHPEIFLD
;
A
#
# COMPACT_ATOMS: atom_id res chain seq x y z
N MET A 1 19.12 11.85 2.48
CA MET A 1 19.96 11.17 1.47
C MET A 1 20.13 12.11 0.30
N LEU A 2 21.37 12.30 -0.17
CA LEU A 2 21.66 13.12 -1.34
C LEU A 2 21.20 12.40 -2.62
N ASP A 3 20.86 13.14 -3.68
CA ASP A 3 20.43 12.55 -4.97
C ASP A 3 21.49 11.60 -5.57
N THR A 4 22.78 11.90 -5.40
CA THR A 4 23.89 11.04 -5.84
C THR A 4 23.88 9.69 -5.13
N GLU A 5 23.58 9.66 -3.83
CA GLU A 5 23.46 8.43 -3.04
C GLU A 5 22.21 7.65 -3.45
N VAL A 6 21.07 8.32 -3.64
CA VAL A 6 19.83 7.71 -4.13
C VAL A 6 20.10 6.98 -5.45
N ARG A 7 20.72 7.65 -6.42
CA ARG A 7 21.00 7.07 -7.73
C ARG A 7 21.99 5.91 -7.66
N LYS A 8 22.99 5.97 -6.77
CA LYS A 8 23.90 4.86 -6.50
C LYS A 8 23.16 3.63 -5.99
N LEU A 9 22.30 3.78 -4.98
CA LEU A 9 21.51 2.68 -4.44
C LEU A 9 20.53 2.12 -5.47
N VAL A 10 19.94 2.98 -6.31
CA VAL A 10 19.09 2.55 -7.44
C VAL A 10 19.87 1.70 -8.43
N ALA A 11 21.06 2.13 -8.84
CA ALA A 11 21.92 1.37 -9.75
C ALA A 11 22.33 0.00 -9.16
N MET A 12 22.56 -0.05 -7.85
CA MET A 12 22.88 -1.27 -7.11
C MET A 12 21.65 -2.11 -6.73
N LYS A 13 20.43 -1.63 -7.04
CA LYS A 13 19.15 -2.24 -6.66
C LYS A 13 18.99 -2.48 -5.15
N GLN A 14 19.57 -1.62 -4.32
CA GLN A 14 19.51 -1.70 -2.86
C GLN A 14 18.25 -1.02 -2.33
N TRP A 15 17.09 -1.62 -2.58
CA TRP A 15 15.78 -1.05 -2.22
C TRP A 15 15.58 -0.93 -0.70
N ASP A 16 16.02 -1.95 0.05
CA ASP A 16 15.90 -1.98 1.51
C ASP A 16 16.68 -0.85 2.19
N GLU A 17 17.83 -0.45 1.61
CA GLU A 17 18.59 0.69 2.13
C GLU A 17 17.93 2.01 1.74
N LEU A 18 17.45 2.10 0.49
CA LEU A 18 16.83 3.31 -0.04
C LEU A 18 15.50 3.63 0.67
N ILE A 19 14.69 2.62 0.99
CA ILE A 19 13.39 2.81 1.65
C ILE A 19 13.54 3.34 3.09
N ASN A 20 14.68 3.12 3.75
CA ASN A 20 14.96 3.71 5.06
C ASN A 20 15.01 5.26 5.03
N SER A 21 15.24 5.84 3.85
CA SER A 21 15.21 7.29 3.63
C SER A 21 13.90 7.79 3.01
N ASP A 22 12.95 6.90 2.69
CA ASP A 22 11.65 7.28 2.15
C ASP A 22 10.81 8.02 3.21
N GLN A 23 10.26 9.16 2.82
CA GLN A 23 9.52 10.03 3.72
C GLN A 23 8.25 9.33 4.22
N LEU A 24 7.44 8.75 3.32
CA LEU A 24 6.19 8.11 3.74
C LEU A 24 6.47 6.93 4.69
N SER A 25 7.44 6.08 4.36
CA SER A 25 7.81 4.94 5.21
C SER A 25 8.21 5.37 6.61
N ARG A 26 9.02 6.43 6.74
CA ARG A 26 9.47 6.97 8.04
C ARG A 26 8.33 7.61 8.83
N GLU A 27 7.45 8.36 8.16
CA GLU A 27 6.31 9.00 8.81
C GLU A 27 5.31 7.94 9.31
N LEU A 28 5.04 6.91 8.49
CA LEU A 28 4.15 5.80 8.82
C LEU A 28 4.72 4.94 9.97
N SER A 29 6.01 4.58 9.92
CA SER A 29 6.66 3.80 10.99
C SER A 29 6.72 4.54 12.33
N SER A 30 6.72 5.88 12.28
CA SER A 30 6.70 6.73 13.47
C SER A 30 5.31 7.02 14.01
N GLY A 31 4.25 6.57 13.33
CA GLY A 31 2.86 6.82 13.71
C GLY A 31 2.40 8.27 13.56
N ARG A 32 3.14 9.12 12.83
CA ARG A 32 2.76 10.54 12.61
C ARG A 32 1.67 10.72 11.57
N VAL A 33 1.53 9.76 10.66
CA VAL A 33 0.55 9.75 9.56
C VAL A 33 -0.02 8.34 9.39
N PHE A 34 -1.22 8.25 8.80
CA PHE A 34 -1.84 6.97 8.44
C PHE A 34 -1.86 5.95 9.59
N GLU A 35 -2.25 6.37 10.80
CA GLU A 35 -2.29 5.49 11.98
C GLU A 35 -3.11 4.22 11.72
N GLY A 36 -2.53 3.07 12.05
CA GLY A 36 -3.12 1.74 11.85
C GLY A 36 -3.05 1.20 10.42
N TRP A 37 -2.74 2.04 9.42
CA TRP A 37 -2.59 1.58 8.04
C TRP A 37 -1.31 0.76 7.89
N LYS A 38 -1.32 -0.13 6.91
CA LYS A 38 -0.23 -1.02 6.54
C LYS A 38 0.15 -0.77 5.10
N GLU A 39 1.43 -0.96 4.80
CA GLU A 39 1.95 -1.01 3.45
C GLU A 39 2.77 -2.29 3.25
N GLY A 40 2.79 -2.79 2.02
CA GLY A 40 3.55 -3.98 1.63
C GLY A 40 5.03 -3.67 1.52
N ALA A 41 5.86 -4.71 1.63
CA ALA A 41 7.27 -4.57 1.32
C ALA A 41 7.46 -4.09 -0.13
N ILE A 42 8.23 -3.01 -0.30
CA ILE A 42 8.55 -2.44 -1.61
C ILE A 42 9.82 -3.08 -2.11
N ASN A 43 9.66 -4.04 -3.02
CA ASN A 43 10.78 -4.79 -3.63
C ASN A 43 10.99 -4.41 -5.10
N PHE A 44 10.57 -3.20 -5.49
CA PHE A 44 10.62 -2.70 -6.87
C PHE A 44 11.25 -1.30 -6.92
N PRO A 45 11.84 -0.91 -8.07
CA PRO A 45 12.49 0.40 -8.22
C PRO A 45 11.53 1.57 -7.98
N PRO A 46 12.05 2.76 -7.61
CA PRO A 46 11.28 3.99 -7.56
C PRO A 46 10.45 4.22 -8.83
N THR A 47 9.21 4.67 -8.67
CA THR A 47 8.22 4.77 -9.75
C THR A 47 8.28 6.12 -10.47
N TYR A 48 9.02 7.08 -9.93
CA TYR A 48 9.16 8.44 -10.43
C TYR A 48 10.63 8.90 -10.33
N LYS A 49 11.17 9.79 -11.17
CA LYS A 49 10.64 10.35 -12.42
C LYS A 49 11.41 9.78 -13.61
N TYR A 50 10.71 9.15 -14.55
CA TYR A 50 11.30 8.60 -15.76
C TYR A 50 11.22 9.58 -16.93
N GLU A 51 12.13 9.44 -17.87
CA GLU A 51 11.92 9.96 -19.22
C GLU A 51 10.77 9.18 -19.90
N ILE A 52 9.88 9.89 -20.60
CA ILE A 52 8.75 9.25 -21.30
C ILE A 52 9.28 8.27 -22.35
N ASN A 53 8.66 7.08 -22.43
CA ASN A 53 9.06 5.99 -23.31
C ASN A 53 10.49 5.42 -23.06
N SER A 54 11.08 5.68 -21.89
CA SER A 54 12.42 5.23 -21.53
C SER A 54 12.48 4.66 -20.11
N ASP A 55 13.44 3.79 -19.82
CA ASP A 55 13.73 3.28 -18.46
C ASP A 55 14.75 4.11 -17.69
N THR A 56 15.19 5.24 -18.27
CA THR A 56 16.10 6.20 -17.65
C THR A 56 15.35 7.16 -16.73
N TYR A 57 15.90 7.41 -15.53
CA TYR A 57 15.41 8.47 -14.67
C TYR A 57 15.86 9.84 -15.17
N VAL A 58 14.96 10.83 -15.10
CA VAL A 58 15.26 12.22 -15.47
C VAL A 58 16.49 12.73 -14.73
N GLY A 59 17.40 13.36 -15.46
CA GLY A 59 18.63 13.94 -14.92
C GLY A 59 19.83 12.99 -14.82
N GLU A 60 19.74 11.77 -15.37
CA GLU A 60 20.93 10.97 -15.71
C GLU A 60 21.67 11.57 -16.91
N ASN A 61 20.93 12.01 -17.93
CA ASN A 61 21.44 12.73 -19.11
C ASN A 61 20.74 14.10 -19.21
N PRO A 62 21.14 15.08 -18.39
CA PRO A 62 20.40 16.35 -18.28
C PRO A 62 20.38 17.10 -19.61
N LYS A 63 19.19 17.35 -20.14
CA LYS A 63 18.97 18.28 -21.25
C LYS A 63 18.97 19.72 -20.74
N GLU A 64 19.32 20.67 -21.60
CA GLU A 64 19.31 22.09 -21.26
C GLU A 64 17.92 22.52 -20.74
N GLY A 65 17.87 23.10 -19.55
CA GLY A 65 16.63 23.52 -18.89
C GLY A 65 15.87 22.43 -18.13
N GLU A 66 16.30 21.17 -18.14
CA GLU A 66 15.62 20.09 -17.43
C GLU A 66 15.99 20.05 -15.93
N LYS A 67 14.99 20.14 -15.06
CA LYS A 67 15.19 20.05 -13.61
C LYS A 67 15.47 18.61 -13.19
N LYS A 68 16.64 18.38 -12.58
CA LYS A 68 16.99 17.11 -11.95
C LYS A 68 15.98 16.76 -10.83
N ARG A 69 15.45 15.54 -10.87
CA ARG A 69 14.57 14.98 -9.84
C ARG A 69 15.18 13.69 -9.31
N SER A 70 15.24 13.53 -7.98
CA SER A 70 15.68 12.27 -7.38
C SER A 70 14.64 11.18 -7.64
N PRO A 71 15.06 9.95 -7.95
CA PRO A 71 14.15 8.81 -7.97
C PRO A 71 13.37 8.68 -6.64
N ALA A 72 12.06 8.47 -6.72
CA ALA A 72 11.16 8.35 -5.56
C ALA A 72 9.99 7.38 -5.78
N TRP A 73 9.47 6.80 -4.69
CA TRP A 73 8.22 6.03 -4.68
C TRP A 73 7.04 6.95 -4.34
N CYS A 74 6.54 7.66 -5.35
CA CYS A 74 5.38 8.55 -5.20
C CYS A 74 4.04 7.81 -5.28
N ASP A 75 4.02 6.62 -5.90
CA ASP A 75 2.81 5.86 -6.19
C ASP A 75 2.68 4.71 -5.19
N ARG A 76 1.71 4.79 -4.27
CA ARG A 76 1.64 3.96 -3.05
C ARG A 76 0.26 3.36 -2.84
N ILE A 77 0.21 2.13 -2.32
CA ILE A 77 -1.05 1.45 -1.99
C ILE A 77 -0.97 0.96 -0.54
N LEU A 78 -1.74 1.62 0.33
CA LEU A 78 -1.88 1.30 1.74
C LEU A 78 -3.24 0.66 2.00
N TRP A 79 -3.36 -0.12 3.07
CA TRP A 79 -4.64 -0.67 3.52
C TRP A 79 -4.78 -0.63 5.03
N LEU A 80 -6.02 -0.57 5.51
CA LEU A 80 -6.40 -0.63 6.91
C LEU A 80 -7.59 -1.58 7.07
N GLY A 81 -7.54 -2.46 8.07
CA GLY A 81 -8.64 -3.38 8.36
C GLY A 81 -8.18 -4.76 8.82
N LYS A 82 -9.14 -5.54 9.31
CA LYS A 82 -8.97 -6.96 9.67
C LYS A 82 -9.32 -7.84 8.46
N GLY A 83 -8.84 -9.08 8.44
CA GLY A 83 -9.15 -10.03 7.36
C GLY A 83 -8.54 -9.69 5.99
N ILE A 84 -7.64 -8.71 5.91
CA ILE A 84 -6.97 -8.30 4.67
C ILE A 84 -5.56 -8.89 4.65
N LYS A 85 -5.30 -9.76 3.67
CA LYS A 85 -3.96 -10.32 3.37
C LYS A 85 -3.50 -9.83 2.00
N GLN A 86 -2.44 -9.04 1.96
CA GLN A 86 -1.80 -8.67 0.71
C GLN A 86 -1.07 -9.88 0.11
N LEU A 87 -1.32 -10.14 -1.18
CA LEU A 87 -0.73 -11.25 -1.93
C LEU A 87 0.43 -10.80 -2.82
N SER A 88 0.37 -9.57 -3.35
CA SER A 88 1.45 -9.00 -4.16
C SER A 88 1.41 -7.49 -4.12
N TYR A 89 2.58 -6.86 -4.23
CA TYR A 89 2.74 -5.42 -4.40
C TYR A 89 3.82 -5.18 -5.45
N LYS A 90 3.46 -4.62 -6.61
CA LYS A 90 4.36 -4.57 -7.77
C LYS A 90 4.18 -3.32 -8.63
N ARG A 91 5.29 -2.89 -9.23
CA ARG A 91 5.34 -1.93 -10.33
C ARG A 91 5.17 -2.64 -11.68
N SER A 92 4.57 -1.95 -12.64
CA SER A 92 4.49 -2.37 -14.05
C SER A 92 5.50 -1.58 -14.91
N GLU A 93 6.01 -2.20 -15.98
CA GLU A 93 7.00 -1.60 -16.89
C GLU A 93 6.36 -0.79 -18.04
N LEU A 94 5.14 -0.28 -17.85
CA LEU A 94 4.49 0.60 -18.83
C LEU A 94 5.18 1.96 -18.85
N ARG A 95 5.67 2.37 -20.03
CA ARG A 95 6.52 3.57 -20.22
C ARG A 95 5.78 4.80 -20.74
N LEU A 96 4.45 4.79 -20.73
CA LEU A 96 3.60 5.83 -21.31
C LEU A 96 3.60 7.15 -20.51
N SER A 97 4.14 7.13 -19.29
CA SER A 97 4.19 8.26 -18.36
C SER A 97 5.60 8.38 -17.77
N ASP A 98 5.89 9.52 -17.16
CA ASP A 98 7.06 9.73 -16.29
C ASP A 98 6.92 9.00 -14.93
N HIS A 99 5.74 8.42 -14.68
CA HIS A 99 5.48 7.46 -13.62
C HIS A 99 5.35 6.02 -14.14
N ARG A 100 5.60 5.06 -13.24
CA ARG A 100 5.39 3.63 -13.49
C ARG A 100 4.18 3.13 -12.67
N PRO A 101 3.16 2.53 -13.31
CA PRO A 101 1.96 2.09 -12.60
C PRO A 101 2.27 1.08 -11.49
N VAL A 102 1.59 1.21 -10.36
CA VAL A 102 1.70 0.30 -9.21
C VAL A 102 0.40 -0.44 -9.02
N SER A 103 0.49 -1.73 -8.65
CA SER A 103 -0.66 -2.59 -8.40
C SER A 103 -0.43 -3.42 -7.15
N SER A 104 -1.52 -3.71 -6.44
CA SER A 104 -1.53 -4.61 -5.30
C SER A 104 -2.69 -5.58 -5.42
N MET A 105 -2.48 -6.83 -5.02
CA MET A 105 -3.52 -7.86 -4.96
C MET A 105 -3.77 -8.22 -3.50
N PHE A 106 -5.03 -8.36 -3.12
CA PHE A 106 -5.44 -8.67 -1.76
C PHE A 106 -6.40 -9.86 -1.75
N LEU A 107 -6.23 -10.72 -0.75
CA LEU A 107 -7.27 -11.62 -0.28
C LEU A 107 -7.98 -10.93 0.88
N VAL A 108 -9.30 -10.78 0.79
CA VAL A 108 -10.10 -10.08 1.80
C VAL A 108 -11.20 -11.03 2.29
N GLU A 109 -11.21 -11.25 3.60
CA GLU A 109 -12.31 -11.95 4.28
C GLU A 109 -13.55 -11.04 4.29
N VAL A 110 -14.68 -11.59 3.88
CA VAL A 110 -15.96 -10.90 3.86
C VAL A 110 -16.98 -11.69 4.67
N GLU A 111 -17.68 -11.01 5.56
CA GLU A 111 -18.81 -11.61 6.27
C GLU A 111 -20.04 -11.61 5.34
N VAL A 112 -20.59 -12.79 5.08
CA VAL A 112 -21.82 -12.92 4.31
C VAL A 112 -22.97 -13.20 5.27
N LEU A 113 -23.84 -12.22 5.45
CA LEU A 113 -25.05 -12.34 6.26
C LEU A 113 -26.11 -13.16 5.53
N ASP A 114 -26.28 -14.42 5.95
CA ASP A 114 -27.41 -15.24 5.54
C ASP A 114 -28.67 -14.85 6.33
N HIS A 115 -29.56 -14.13 5.66
CA HIS A 115 -30.80 -13.62 6.24
C HIS A 115 -31.72 -14.73 6.78
N ARG A 116 -31.65 -15.95 6.23
CA ARG A 116 -32.47 -17.09 6.69
C ARG A 116 -31.90 -17.65 7.99
N LYS A 117 -30.58 -17.81 8.09
CA LYS A 117 -29.90 -18.23 9.32
C LYS A 117 -30.06 -17.19 10.43
N LEU A 118 -29.92 -15.91 10.09
CA LEU A 118 -30.13 -14.81 11.04
C LEU A 118 -31.56 -14.80 11.58
N LYS A 119 -32.58 -14.90 10.71
CA LYS A 119 -33.98 -15.00 11.16
C LYS A 119 -34.24 -16.21 12.06
N LYS A 120 -33.68 -17.38 11.73
CA LYS A 120 -33.79 -18.57 12.59
C LYS A 120 -33.15 -18.34 13.96
N ALA A 121 -31.93 -17.79 14.02
CA ALA A 121 -31.24 -17.53 15.29
C ALA A 121 -31.99 -16.50 16.16
N LEU A 122 -32.51 -15.42 15.55
CA LEU A 122 -33.32 -14.41 16.24
C LEU A 122 -34.61 -15.01 16.81
N ASN A 123 -35.30 -15.88 16.05
CA ASN A 123 -36.52 -16.52 16.51
C ASN A 123 -36.29 -17.50 17.67
N VAL A 124 -35.14 -18.19 17.72
CA VAL A 124 -34.80 -19.09 18.84
C VAL A 124 -34.55 -18.29 20.13
N ASN A 125 -33.90 -17.13 20.04
CA ASN A 125 -33.65 -16.28 21.21
C ASN A 125 -34.93 -15.63 21.76
N SER A 126 -35.91 -15.29 20.93
CA SER A 126 -37.22 -14.81 21.42
C SER A 126 -38.03 -15.89 22.13
N ALA A 127 -37.84 -17.17 21.79
CA ALA A 127 -38.54 -18.27 22.46
C ALA A 127 -37.93 -18.63 23.83
N ALA A 128 -36.65 -18.34 24.06
CA ALA A 128 -35.95 -18.65 25.30
C ALA A 128 -36.04 -17.55 26.38
N VAL A 129 -36.48 -16.34 26.03
CA VAL A 129 -36.73 -15.24 26.97
C VAL A 129 -38.22 -15.21 27.32
N HIS A 130 -38.70 -16.25 28.02
CA HIS A 130 -39.87 -16.07 28.88
C HIS A 130 -39.33 -15.61 30.25
N PRO A 131 -39.75 -14.44 30.76
CA PRO A 131 -39.43 -14.09 32.14
C PRO A 131 -40.13 -15.13 33.01
N GLU A 132 -39.37 -15.92 33.76
CA GLU A 132 -39.95 -16.68 34.86
C GLU A 132 -40.53 -15.66 35.84
N ILE A 133 -41.85 -15.52 35.80
CA ILE A 133 -42.59 -14.79 36.82
C ILE A 133 -42.49 -15.68 38.06
N PHE A 134 -41.52 -15.36 38.93
CA PHE A 134 -41.54 -15.82 40.31
C PHE A 134 -42.79 -15.22 40.96
N LEU A 135 -43.82 -16.05 41.11
CA LEU A 135 -44.89 -15.79 42.07
C LEU A 135 -44.41 -16.35 43.41
N ASP A 136 -44.48 -15.48 44.42
CA ASP A 136 -43.96 -15.57 45.79
C ASP A 136 -43.95 -16.95 46.46
#